data_AF-A0A926UV92-F1
#
_entry.id   AF-A0A926UV92-F1
#
_cell.length_a   1.000
_cell.length_b   1.000
_cell.length_c   1.000
_cell.angle_alpha   90.00
_cell.angle_beta   90.00
_cell.angle_gamma   90.00
#
_symmetry.space_group_name_H-M   'P 1'
#
loop_
_entity.id
_entity.type
_entity.pdbx_description
1 polymer ?
#
loop_
_entity_poly.entity_id
_entity_poly.type
_entity_poly.pdbx_seq_one_letter_code
_entity_poly.pdbx_strand_id
1 'polypeptide(L)'
;MSDQLPEEQLFRLGGKTADFVIVPSQIRYHHIKIEDFDKPVAAIAYNGYTYSIFRTSSDWAEVVKLCGRLSSAYVITVTAKGWAIWVFEY
;
A
#
# COMPACT_ATOMS: atom_id res chain seq x y z
N MET A 1 -26.63 3.99 -7.96
CA MET A 1 -25.23 3.83 -8.39
C MET A 1 -24.35 4.11 -7.18
N SER A 2 -23.89 3.06 -6.50
CA SER A 2 -22.80 3.16 -5.53
C SER A 2 -21.75 2.20 -6.03
N ASP A 3 -20.67 2.74 -6.60
CA ASP A 3 -19.54 1.99 -7.14
C ASP A 3 -18.65 1.52 -5.99
N GLN A 4 -19.21 0.68 -5.13
CA GLN A 4 -18.43 -0.04 -4.12
C GLN A 4 -18.13 -1.42 -4.68
N LEU A 5 -16.88 -1.60 -5.11
CA LEU A 5 -16.38 -2.91 -5.49
C LEU A 5 -16.56 -3.88 -4.30
N PRO A 6 -17.12 -5.08 -4.52
CA PRO A 6 -17.31 -6.06 -3.45
C PRO A 6 -16.00 -6.37 -2.74
N GLU A 7 -16.05 -6.53 -1.42
CA GLU A 7 -14.89 -6.84 -0.57
C GLU A 7 -14.09 -8.05 -1.10
N GLU A 8 -14.78 -9.03 -1.67
CA GLU A 8 -14.22 -10.23 -2.30
C GLU A 8 -13.37 -9.93 -3.56
N GLN A 9 -13.60 -8.80 -4.23
CA GLN A 9 -12.79 -8.33 -5.35
C GLN A 9 -11.57 -7.52 -4.89
N LEU A 10 -11.60 -6.92 -3.69
CA LEU A 10 -10.42 -6.25 -3.11
C LEU A 10 -9.29 -7.24 -2.80
N PHE A 11 -9.62 -8.51 -2.59
CA PHE A 11 -8.67 -9.57 -2.23
C PHE A 11 -8.15 -10.41 -3.40
N ARG A 12 -8.55 -10.12 -4.65
CA ARG A 12 -8.41 -11.06 -5.76
C ARG A 12 -7.32 -10.79 -6.81
N LEU A 13 -6.25 -10.12 -6.44
CA LEU A 13 -5.10 -9.95 -7.34
C LEU A 13 -3.83 -10.54 -6.73
N GLY A 14 -3.83 -11.87 -6.58
CA GLY A 14 -2.64 -12.64 -6.23
C GLY A 14 -2.12 -13.42 -7.45
N GLY A 15 -0.98 -13.01 -7.99
CA GLY A 15 -0.20 -13.76 -8.97
C GLY A 15 1.29 -13.65 -8.67
N LYS A 16 1.87 -14.75 -8.17
CA LYS A 16 3.30 -15.02 -7.91
C LYS A 16 4.17 -13.99 -7.14
N THR A 17 3.60 -12.99 -6.51
CA THR A 17 4.15 -12.31 -5.31
C THR A 17 2.96 -11.71 -4.60
N ALA A 18 2.82 -11.91 -3.29
CA ALA A 18 1.55 -11.74 -2.59
C ALA A 18 1.16 -10.26 -2.46
N ASP A 19 0.46 -9.76 -3.48
CA ASP A 19 -0.27 -8.50 -3.44
C ASP A 19 -1.61 -8.75 -2.75
N PHE A 20 -1.75 -8.26 -1.53
CA PHE A 20 -3.03 -8.26 -0.85
C PHE A 20 -3.28 -6.86 -0.33
N VAL A 21 -4.41 -6.29 -0.74
CA VAL A 21 -4.92 -5.07 -0.13
C VAL A 21 -5.24 -5.43 1.32
N ILE A 22 -4.55 -4.80 2.28
CA ILE A 22 -4.77 -5.10 3.69
C ILE A 22 -5.90 -4.28 4.28
N VAL A 23 -6.65 -4.93 5.17
CA VAL A 23 -7.71 -4.28 5.94
C VAL A 23 -7.06 -3.34 6.96
N PRO A 24 -7.49 -2.07 7.06
CA PRO A 24 -6.85 -1.06 7.92
C PRO A 24 -6.75 -1.42 9.40
N SER A 25 -7.61 -2.31 9.90
CA SER A 25 -7.64 -2.72 11.32
C SER A 25 -6.36 -3.43 11.79
N GLN A 26 -5.54 -3.92 10.87
CA GLN A 26 -4.29 -4.62 11.17
C GLN A 26 -3.06 -3.70 11.10
N ILE A 27 -3.26 -2.41 10.81
CA ILE A 27 -2.20 -1.46 10.52
C ILE A 27 -1.99 -0.48 11.66
N ARG A 28 -0.74 -0.15 11.96
CA ARG A 28 -0.42 1.02 12.78
C ARG A 28 0.29 2.09 11.96
N TYR A 29 -0.37 3.23 11.79
CA TYR A 29 0.20 4.41 11.16
C TYR A 29 1.21 5.09 12.08
N HIS A 30 2.34 5.50 11.53
CA HIS A 30 3.37 6.25 12.21
C HIS A 30 4.20 7.05 11.19
N HIS A 31 5.28 7.69 11.64
CA HIS A 31 6.25 8.34 10.76
C HIS A 31 7.64 7.80 11.03
N ILE A 32 8.45 7.67 9.98
CA ILE A 32 9.86 7.26 10.07
C ILE A 32 10.75 8.31 9.44
N LYS A 33 12.01 8.37 9.88
CA LYS A 33 13.04 9.17 9.21
C LYS A 33 13.79 8.26 8.26
N ILE A 34 13.82 8.61 6.98
CA ILE A 34 14.62 7.95 5.95
C ILE A 34 15.82 8.85 5.66
N GLU A 35 17.01 8.29 5.47
CA GLU A 35 18.24 9.07 5.25
C GLU A 35 18.13 10.02 4.05
N ASP A 36 17.42 9.60 3.00
CA ASP A 36 17.22 10.37 1.77
C ASP A 36 16.21 11.53 1.91
N PHE A 37 15.53 11.67 3.06
CA PHE A 37 14.48 12.67 3.25
C PHE A 37 14.73 13.53 4.51
N ASP A 38 14.73 14.84 4.32
CA ASP A 38 14.86 15.82 5.41
C ASP A 38 13.70 15.80 6.41
N LYS A 39 12.52 15.32 5.98
CA LYS A 39 11.30 15.27 6.80
C LYS A 39 10.87 13.82 7.04
N PRO A 40 10.29 13.52 8.22
CA PRO A 40 9.69 12.22 8.46
C PRO A 40 8.61 11.90 7.42
N VAL A 41 8.67 10.68 6.89
CA VAL A 41 7.70 10.17 5.91
C VAL A 41 6.63 9.36 6.62
N ALA A 42 5.42 9.35 6.06
CA ALA A 42 4.35 8.50 6.59
C ALA A 42 4.70 7.02 6.40
N ALA A 43 4.41 6.20 7.39
CA ALA A 43 4.70 4.79 7.39
C ALA A 43 3.58 3.98 8.05
N ILE A 44 3.57 2.69 7.74
CA ILE A 44 2.71 1.69 8.36
C ILE A 44 3.55 0.57 8.94
N ALA A 45 3.12 0.07 10.11
CA ALA A 45 3.60 -1.20 10.64
C ALA A 45 2.57 -2.27 10.34
N TYR A 46 2.99 -3.36 9.70
CA TYR A 46 2.15 -4.48 9.33
C TYR A 46 2.95 -5.79 9.44
N ASN A 47 2.37 -6.80 10.11
CA ASN A 47 3.03 -8.10 10.36
C ASN A 47 4.46 -8.01 10.94
N GLY A 48 4.72 -7.01 11.80
CA GLY A 48 6.04 -6.81 12.41
C GLY A 48 7.07 -6.13 11.51
N TYR A 49 6.67 -5.70 10.31
CA TYR A 49 7.51 -4.99 9.35
C TYR A 49 7.04 -3.55 9.17
N THR A 50 7.97 -2.69 8.76
CA THR A 50 7.72 -1.27 8.48
C THR A 50 7.68 -1.04 6.98
N TYR A 51 6.71 -0.24 6.54
CA TYR A 51 6.59 0.18 5.15
C TYR A 51 6.38 1.68 5.08
N SER A 52 7.11 2.38 4.22
CA SER A 52 6.96 3.82 4.00
C SER A 52 5.99 4.11 2.85
N ILE A 53 5.38 5.30 2.85
CA ILE A 53 4.49 5.70 1.77
C ILE A 53 5.30 5.91 0.48
N PHE A 54 4.94 5.18 -0.57
CA PHE A 54 5.52 5.37 -1.90
C PHE A 54 4.66 6.31 -2.75
N ARG A 55 3.37 5.98 -2.90
CA ARG A 55 2.46 6.75 -3.74
C ARG A 55 1.01 6.50 -3.39
N THR A 56 0.15 7.48 -3.65
CA THR A 56 -1.30 7.32 -3.64
C THR A 56 -1.85 7.48 -5.04
N SER A 57 -2.85 6.70 -5.42
CA SER A 57 -3.58 6.87 -6.68
C SER A 57 -5.06 6.54 -6.52
N SER A 58 -5.91 7.25 -7.27
CA SER A 58 -7.34 6.96 -7.39
C SER A 58 -7.66 6.04 -8.57
N ASP A 59 -6.65 5.59 -9.32
CA ASP A 59 -6.79 4.68 -10.46
C ASP A 59 -6.10 3.34 -10.16
N TRP A 60 -6.88 2.26 -10.12
CA TRP A 60 -6.37 0.92 -9.87
C TRP A 60 -5.42 0.43 -10.97
N ALA A 61 -5.65 0.79 -12.24
CA ALA A 61 -4.78 0.39 -13.33
C ALA A 61 -3.39 1.02 -13.18
N GLU A 62 -3.32 2.26 -12.68
CA GLU A 62 -2.06 2.91 -12.33
C GLU A 62 -1.37 2.20 -11.15
N VAL A 63 -2.12 1.85 -10.11
CA VAL A 63 -1.58 1.11 -8.94
C VAL A 63 -0.92 -0.20 -9.38
N VAL A 64 -1.63 -1.02 -10.16
CA VAL A 64 -1.10 -2.30 -10.68
C VAL A 64 0.15 -2.08 -11.52
N LYS A 65 0.14 -1.07 -12.40
CA LYS A 65 1.30 -0.74 -13.25
C LYS A 65 2.51 -0.30 -12.45
N LEU A 66 2.32 0.47 -11.37
CA LEU A 66 3.41 0.90 -10.48
C LEU A 66 3.97 -0.29 -9.71
N CYS A 67 3.08 -1.09 -9.12
CA CYS A 67 3.42 -2.28 -8.34
C CYS A 67 4.21 -3.30 -9.16
N GLY A 68 3.80 -3.57 -10.40
CA GLY A 68 4.52 -4.45 -11.32
C GLY A 68 5.90 -3.97 -11.76
N ARG A 69 6.33 -2.76 -11.36
CA ARG A 69 7.68 -2.21 -11.61
C ARG A 69 8.52 -2.11 -10.35
N LEU A 70 7.96 -2.34 -9.17
CA LEU A 70 8.68 -2.27 -7.91
C LEU A 70 9.55 -3.53 -7.76
N SER A 71 10.81 -3.34 -7.39
CA SER A 71 11.72 -4.43 -7.01
C SER A 71 11.64 -4.78 -5.52
N SER A 72 11.07 -3.89 -4.71
CA SER A 72 10.88 -4.07 -3.27
C SER A 72 9.53 -4.69 -2.97
N ALA A 73 9.42 -5.40 -1.84
CA ALA A 73 8.12 -5.82 -1.32
C ALA A 73 7.24 -4.60 -1.02
N TYR A 74 5.94 -4.73 -1.23
CA TYR A 74 4.99 -3.65 -1.00
C TYR A 74 3.67 -4.18 -0.44
N VAL A 75 2.89 -3.24 0.08
CA VAL A 75 1.54 -3.44 0.60
C VAL A 75 0.65 -2.34 0.04
N ILE A 76 -0.62 -2.66 -0.23
CA ILE A 76 -1.60 -1.68 -0.70
C ILE A 76 -2.69 -1.52 0.36
N THR A 77 -3.09 -0.28 0.64
CA THR A 77 -4.21 0.02 1.55
C THR A 77 -5.27 0.85 0.84
N VAL A 78 -6.54 0.66 1.18
CA VAL A 78 -7.61 1.57 0.77
C VAL A 78 -7.52 2.88 1.56
N THR A 79 -7.80 3.99 0.88
CA THR A 79 -7.92 5.34 1.44
C THR A 79 -9.24 5.95 1.00
N ALA A 80 -9.63 7.08 1.59
CA ALA A 80 -10.87 7.77 1.22
C ALA A 80 -10.92 8.23 -0.25
N LYS A 81 -9.77 8.31 -0.94
CA LYS A 81 -9.65 8.81 -2.33
C LYS A 81 -9.13 7.76 -3.32
N GLY A 82 -9.03 6.49 -2.92
CA GLY A 82 -8.45 5.44 -3.74
C GLY A 82 -7.52 4.54 -2.93
N TRP A 83 -6.28 4.38 -3.37
CA TRP A 83 -5.31 3.45 -2.79
C TRP A 83 -3.98 4.12 -2.47
N ALA A 84 -3.31 3.59 -1.44
CA ALA A 84 -1.94 3.93 -1.09
C ALA A 84 -1.05 2.69 -1.24
N ILE A 85 0.11 2.89 -1.85
CA ILE A 85 1.17 1.88 -2.02
C ILE A 85 2.24 2.18 -0.97
N TRP A 86 2.58 1.17 -0.18
CA TRP A 86 3.58 1.24 0.87
C TRP A 86 4.73 0.29 0.53
N VAL A 87 5.96 0.77 0.53
CA VAL A 87 7.15 -0.01 0.20
C VAL A 87 7.88 -0.43 1.45
N PHE A 88 8.40 -1.65 1.46
CA PHE A 88 9.11 -2.22 2.60
C PHE A 88 10.40 -1.45 2.90
N GLU A 89 10.62 -1.16 4.19
CA GLU A 89 11.83 -0.52 4.71
C GLU A 89 12.60 -1.52 5.58
N TYR A 90 13.92 -1.59 5.38
CA TYR A 90 14.82 -2.56 6.04
C TYR A 90 15.42 -2.03 7.34
#